data_AF-A0A292SRW4-F1
#
_entry.id   AF-A0A292SRW4-F1
#
_cell.length_a   1.000
_cell.length_b   1.000
_cell.length_c   1.000
_cell.angle_alpha   90.00
_cell.angle_beta   90.00
_cell.angle_gamma   90.00
#
_symmetry.space_group_name_H-M   'P 1'
#
loop_
_entity.id
_entity.type
_entity.pdbx_description
1 polymer ?
#
loop_
_entity_poly.entity_id
_entity_poly.type
_entity_poly.pdbx_seq_one_letter_code
_entity_poly.pdbx_strand_id
1 'polypeptide(L)' 'MLTFVWTIQVISSLLLIVLILMHSPKGDGIAGIGNAAQMFTSQKSAEKGLNKLTGIVAGIFVLCVFLLGFGIIK' A
#
# COMPACT_ATOMS: atom_id res chain seq x y z
N MET A 1 19.73 -17.00 -3.60
CA MET A 1 18.53 -16.46 -4.26
C MET A 1 17.42 -16.23 -3.24
N LEU A 2 17.08 -17.23 -2.43
CA LEU A 2 16.10 -17.13 -1.35
C LEU A 2 16.32 -15.96 -0.36
N THR A 3 17.54 -15.79 0.14
CA THR A 3 17.91 -14.70 1.07
C THR A 3 17.70 -13.32 0.49
N PHE A 4 17.90 -13.14 -0.82
CA PHE A 4 17.68 -11.87 -1.49
C PHE A 4 16.19 -11.50 -1.53
N VAL A 5 15.33 -12.47 -1.88
CA VAL A 5 13.86 -12.28 -1.90
C VAL A 5 13.32 -12.05 -0.49
N TRP A 6 13.86 -12.74 0.51
CA TRP A 6 13.55 -12.51 1.93
C TRP A 6 13.88 -11.10 2.39
N THR A 7 15.07 -10.59 2.03
CA THR A 7 15.45 -9.20 2.36
C THR A 7 14.51 -8.19 1.73
N ILE A 8 14.18 -8.35 0.43
CA ILE A 8 13.20 -7.48 -0.26
C ILE A 8 11.85 -7.54 0.43
N GLN A 9 11.41 -8.73 0.82
CA GLN A 9 10.13 -8.94 1.48
C GLN A 9 10.04 -8.20 2.82
N VAL A 10 11.07 -8.31 3.66
CA VAL A 10 11.12 -7.64 4.96
C VAL A 10 11.15 -6.11 4.78
N ILE A 11 11.98 -5.61 3.86
CA ILE A 11 12.08 -4.18 3.57
C ILE A 11 10.75 -3.63 3.04
N SER A 12 10.13 -4.36 2.11
CA SER A 12 8.82 -4.00 1.54
C SER A 12 7.74 -3.97 2.62
N SER A 13 7.74 -4.92 3.55
CA SER A 13 6.79 -4.97 4.67
C SER A 13 6.93 -3.75 5.58
N LEU A 14 8.16 -3.43 5.99
CA LEU A 14 8.43 -2.26 6.85
C LEU A 14 8.04 -0.96 6.15
N LEU A 15 8.40 -0.81 4.88
CA LEU A 15 8.04 0.35 4.07
C LEU A 15 6.52 0.49 3.97
N LEU A 16 5.79 -0.62 3.78
CA LEU A 16 4.34 -0.62 3.69
C LEU A 16 3.69 -0.18 5.00
N ILE A 17 4.18 -0.67 6.14
CA ILE A 17 3.69 -0.26 7.47
C ILE A 17 3.82 1.26 7.64
N VAL A 18 5.00 1.81 7.33
CA VAL A 18 5.22 3.27 7.42
C VAL A 18 4.29 4.02 6.47
N LEU A 19 4.14 3.57 5.22
CA LEU A 19 3.29 4.21 4.21
C LEU A 19 1.80 4.20 4.59
N ILE A 20 1.34 3.15 5.26
CA ILE A 20 -0.04 3.05 5.76
C ILE A 20 -0.23 3.97 6.97
N LEU A 21 0.73 4.03 7.90
CA LEU A 21 0.63 4.94 9.05
C LEU A 21 0.69 6.42 8.64
N MET A 22 1.39 6.73 7.54
CA MET A 22 1.39 8.08 6.95
C MET A 22 0.07 8.43 6.22
N HIS A 23 -0.77 7.44 5.91
CA HIS A 23 -2.10 7.73 5.38
C HIS A 23 -2.98 8.30 6.49
N SER A 24 -3.41 9.55 6.33
CA SER A 24 -4.48 10.09 7.16
C SER A 24 -5.71 9.18 7.06
N PRO A 25 -6.45 8.96 8.17
CA PRO A 25 -7.64 8.14 8.15
C PRO A 25 -8.65 8.77 7.17
N LYS A 26 -8.81 8.16 6.00
CA LYS A 26 -9.86 8.49 5.03
C LYS A 26 -11.18 7.90 5.52
N GLY A 27 -11.63 8.40 6.67
CA GLY A 27 -12.80 7.93 7.39
C GLY A 27 -13.91 8.96 7.31
N ASP A 28 -14.56 9.09 6.16
CA ASP A 28 -15.86 9.76 6.08
C ASP A 28 -17.02 8.80 6.43
N GLY A 29 -16.73 7.53 6.77
CA GLY A 29 -17.74 6.54 7.18
C GLY A 29 -18.93 6.43 6.19
N ILE A 30 -20.13 6.21 6.73
CA ILE A 30 -21.40 6.29 5.97
C ILE A 30 -21.71 7.74 5.52
N ALA A 31 -21.13 8.75 6.18
CA ALA A 31 -21.34 10.16 5.82
C ALA A 31 -20.69 10.56 4.48
N GLY A 32 -19.69 9.80 4.02
CA GLY A 32 -19.09 9.91 2.68
C GLY A 32 -19.84 9.12 1.59
N ILE A 33 -20.83 8.30 1.96
CA ILE A 33 -21.69 7.57 1.03
C ILE A 33 -22.78 8.53 0.54
N GLY A 34 -22.35 9.52 -0.23
CA GLY A 34 -23.20 10.53 -0.84
C GLY A 34 -22.38 11.26 -1.89
N ASN A 35 -22.90 11.29 -3.13
CA ASN A 35 -22.24 11.83 -4.32
C ASN A 35 -21.69 13.27 -4.15
N ALA A 36 -22.15 14.01 -3.13
CA ALA A 36 -21.71 15.37 -2.82
C ALA A 36 -20.39 15.47 -2.03
N ALA A 37 -20.00 14.43 -1.27
CA ALA A 37 -18.79 14.48 -0.43
C ALA A 37 -17.51 14.43 -1.28
N GLN A 38 -17.52 13.73 -2.41
CA GLN A 38 -16.37 13.59 -3.31
C GLN A 38 -16.08 14.86 -4.15
N MET A 39 -17.02 15.80 -4.26
CA MET A 39 -16.89 16.95 -5.16
C MET A 39 -16.08 18.11 -4.55
N PHE A 40 -15.86 18.11 -3.24
CA PHE A 40 -15.11 19.14 -2.51
C PHE A 40 -13.85 18.63 -1.79
N THR A 41 -13.57 17.32 -1.81
CA THR A 41 -12.25 16.84 -1.37
C THR A 41 -11.26 17.09 -2.50
N SER A 42 -10.59 18.25 -2.44
CA SER A 42 -9.32 18.41 -3.14
C SER A 42 -8.34 17.48 -2.47
N GLN A 43 -8.36 16.19 -2.84
CA GLN A 43 -7.38 15.22 -2.39
C GLN A 43 -6.02 15.83 -2.69
N LYS A 44 -5.31 16.24 -1.63
CA LYS A 44 -4.09 17.04 -1.77
C LYS A 44 -3.17 16.26 -2.68
N SER A 45 -2.53 16.89 -3.68
CA SER A 45 -1.69 16.19 -4.67
C SER A 45 -0.70 15.18 -4.02
N ALA A 46 -0.20 15.53 -2.83
CA ALA A 46 0.61 14.67 -1.97
C ALA A 46 -0.06 13.34 -1.58
N GLU A 47 -1.35 13.33 -1.23
CA GLU A 47 -2.09 12.12 -0.87
C GLU A 47 -2.34 11.21 -2.08
N LYS A 48 -2.53 11.78 -3.27
CA LYS A 48 -2.66 11.01 -4.52
C LYS A 48 -1.35 10.30 -4.85
N GLY A 49 -0.22 10.99 -4.67
CA GLY A 49 1.12 10.41 -4.82
C GLY A 49 1.38 9.29 -3.81
N LEU A 50 1.08 9.54 -2.53
CA LEU A 50 1.27 8.56 -1.46
C LEU A 50 0.42 7.30 -1.71
N ASN A 51 -0.84 7.45 -2.13
CA ASN A 51 -1.72 6.30 -2.40
C ASN A 51 -1.22 5.45 -3.57
N LYS A 52 -0.71 6.10 -4.64
CA LYS A 52 -0.11 5.39 -5.78
C LYS A 52 1.14 4.64 -5.36
N LEU A 53 2.00 5.26 -4.54
CA LEU A 53 3.22 4.62 -4.03
C LEU A 53 2.89 3.42 -3.14
N THR A 54 1.95 3.57 -2.19
CA THR A 54 1.51 2.46 -1.33
C THR A 54 0.96 1.30 -2.14
N GLY A 55 0.17 1.57 -3.19
CA GLY A 55 -0.35 0.53 -4.08
C GLY A 55 0.76 -0.24 -4.80
N ILE A 56 1.81 0.45 -5.28
CA ILE A 56 2.96 -0.18 -5.93
C ILE A 56 3.73 -1.07 -4.93
N VAL A 57 4.04 -0.54 -3.75
CA VAL A 57 4.76 -1.29 -2.70
C VAL A 57 3.94 -2.50 -2.24
N ALA A 58 2.61 -2.36 -2.12
CA ALA A 58 1.71 -3.48 -1.79
C ALA A 58 1.74 -4.56 -2.87
N GLY A 59 1.72 -4.19 -4.15
CA GLY A 59 1.82 -5.14 -5.26
C GLY A 59 3.13 -5.93 -5.24
N ILE A 60 4.26 -5.25 -5.00
CA ILE A 60 5.58 -5.89 -4.88
C ILE A 60 5.62 -6.84 -3.68
N PHE A 61 5.07 -6.42 -2.55
CA PHE A 61 4.97 -7.26 -1.36
C PHE A 61 4.17 -8.54 -1.65
N VAL A 62 2.98 -8.43 -2.23
CA VAL A 62 2.13 -9.59 -2.56
C VAL A 62 2.83 -10.54 -3.53
N LEU A 63 3.52 -10.01 -4.54
CA LEU A 63 4.32 -10.82 -5.47
C LEU A 63 5.42 -11.58 -4.74
N CYS A 64 6.15 -10.93 -3.84
CA CYS A 64 7.19 -11.60 -3.05
C CYS A 64 6.61 -12.65 -2.09
N VAL A 65 5.47 -12.39 -1.45
CA VAL A 65 4.72 -13.39 -0.65
C VAL A 65 4.39 -14.60 -1.51
N PHE A 66 3.85 -14.40 -2.71
CA PHE A 66 3.47 -15.49 -3.60
C PHE A 66 4.67 -16.34 -4.03
N LEU A 67 5.76 -15.69 -4.44
CA LEU A 67 6.98 -16.37 -4.91
C LEU A 67 7.64 -17.20 -3.81
N LEU A 68 7.69 -16.68 -2.58
CA LEU A 68 8.22 -17.39 -1.40
C LEU A 68 7.23 -18.45 -0.89
N GLY A 69 5.95 -18.12 -0.81
CA GLY A 69 4.90 -18.97 -0.23
C GLY A 69 4.59 -20.21 -1.06
N PHE A 70 4.62 -20.10 -2.39
CA PHE A 70 4.48 -21.26 -3.28
C PHE A 70 5.79 -22.03 -3.47
N GLY A 71 6.90 -21.59 -2.86
CA GLY A 71 8.20 -22.26 -2.98
C GLY A 71 8.77 -22.30 -4.40
N ILE A 72 8.35 -21.36 -5.26
CA ILE A 72 8.81 -21.22 -6.65
C ILE A 72 10.30 -20.92 -6.67
N ILE A 73 10.80 -20.26 -5.62
CA ILE A 73 12.20 -19.89 -5.45
C ILE A 73 12.78 -20.69 -4.28
N LYS A 74 13.89 -21.39 -4.52
CA LYS A 74 14.62 -22.23 -3.56
C LYS A 74 15.95 -21.59 -3.15
#